data_AF-A0A5K1BN82-F1
#
_entry.id   AF-A0A5K1BN82-F1
#
_cell.length_a   1.000
_cell.length_b   1.000
_cell.length_c   1.000
_cell.angle_alpha   90.00
_cell.angle_beta   90.00
_cell.angle_gamma   90.00
#
_symmetry.space_group_name_H-M   'P 1'
#
loop_
_entity.id
_entity.type
_entity.pdbx_description
1 polymer ?
#
loop_
_entity_poly.entity_id
_entity_poly.type
_entity_poly.pdbx_seq_one_letter_code
_entity_poly.pdbx_strand_id
1 'polypeptide(L)'
;MAEIAVGFLLQSLERVFADEGSLSTRVQHEVNALRLVLESLKSFLRDADSRQSEDAPNQAVETSVEQVRRSAFDSEDIIDEFILHFGGLNGTGLSAEGLSVERAS
;
A
#
# COMPACT_ATOMS: atom_id res chain seq x y z
N MET A 1 1.02 12.41 14.52
CA MET A 1 0.62 12.62 13.11
C MET A 1 1.11 11.53 12.15
N ALA A 2 2.29 10.94 12.38
CA ALA A 2 2.83 9.90 11.50
C ALA A 2 2.12 8.54 11.64
N GLU A 3 1.55 8.27 12.81
CA GLU A 3 0.70 7.10 13.08
C GLU A 3 -0.46 6.99 12.08
N ILE A 4 -1.05 8.12 11.70
CA ILE A 4 -2.16 8.19 10.74
C ILE A 4 -1.70 7.74 9.36
N ALA A 5 -0.52 8.18 8.90
CA ALA A 5 0.03 7.81 7.59
C ALA A 5 0.33 6.31 7.51
N VAL A 6 0.92 5.73 8.57
CA VAL A 6 1.14 4.28 8.66
C VAL A 6 -0.19 3.50 8.68
N GLY A 7 -1.22 4.07 9.32
CA GLY A 7 -2.58 3.54 9.28
C GLY A 7 -3.18 3.47 7.87
N PHE A 8 -2.94 4.48 7.03
CA PHE A 8 -3.38 4.47 5.62
C PHE A 8 -2.65 3.40 4.81
N LEU A 9 -1.33 3.27 4.97
CA LEU A 9 -0.55 2.23 4.28
C LEU A 9 -1.03 0.82 4.61
N LEU A 10 -1.39 0.56 5.88
CA LEU A 10 -1.99 -0.72 6.30
C LEU A 10 -3.32 -1.00 5.58
N GLN A 11 -4.19 0.00 5.44
CA GLN A 11 -5.47 -0.16 4.71
C GLN A 11 -5.27 -0.38 3.21
N SER A 12 -4.25 0.24 2.62
CA SER A 12 -3.90 0.00 1.21
C SER A 12 -3.40 -1.43 1.01
N LEU A 13 -2.56 -1.94 1.92
CA LEU A 13 -2.14 -3.34 1.91
C LEU A 13 -3.35 -4.29 2.00
N GLU A 14 -4.25 -4.08 2.96
CA GLU A 14 -5.46 -4.91 3.10
C GLU A 14 -6.33 -4.95 1.83
N ARG A 15 -6.43 -3.83 1.10
CA ARG A 15 -7.14 -3.78 -0.19
C ARG A 15 -6.45 -4.62 -1.27
N VAL A 16 -5.13 -4.60 -1.32
CA VAL A 16 -4.34 -5.44 -2.26
C VAL A 16 -4.52 -6.93 -1.93
N PHE A 17 -4.71 -7.30 -0.66
CA PHE A 17 -4.99 -8.69 -0.26
C PHE A 17 -6.41 -9.13 -0.47
N ALA A 18 -7.41 -8.24 -0.35
CA ALA A 18 -8.81 -8.59 -0.57
C ALA A 18 -9.08 -9.08 -2.00
N ASP A 19 -8.20 -8.72 -2.96
CA ASP A 19 -8.18 -9.28 -4.31
C ASP A 19 -7.34 -10.59 -4.34
N GLU A 20 -7.79 -11.59 -3.57
CA GLU A 20 -7.07 -12.84 -3.21
C GLU A 20 -6.65 -13.74 -4.40
N GLY A 21 -6.93 -13.34 -5.65
CA GLY A 21 -6.74 -14.19 -6.83
C GLY A 21 -5.33 -14.22 -7.43
N SER A 22 -4.41 -13.29 -7.09
CA SER A 22 -3.23 -13.02 -7.93
C SER A 22 -1.84 -13.16 -7.29
N LEU A 23 -1.73 -13.27 -5.95
CA LEU A 23 -0.42 -13.23 -5.28
C LEU A 23 0.12 -14.63 -4.96
N SER A 24 1.35 -14.91 -5.39
CA SER A 24 2.10 -16.13 -5.04
C SER A 24 2.31 -16.25 -3.52
N THR A 25 2.34 -17.47 -2.99
CA THR A 25 2.58 -17.77 -1.56
C THR A 25 3.79 -17.05 -0.97
N ARG A 26 4.86 -16.84 -1.76
CA ARG A 26 6.04 -16.07 -1.32
C ARG A 26 5.72 -14.60 -1.10
N VAL A 27 4.93 -13.99 -2.00
CA VAL A 27 4.53 -12.58 -1.90
C VAL A 27 3.63 -12.41 -0.67
N GLN A 28 2.70 -13.32 -0.43
CA GLN A 28 1.87 -13.30 0.78
C GLN A 28 2.71 -13.32 2.07
N HIS A 29 3.81 -14.09 2.11
CA HIS A 29 4.68 -14.13 3.26
C HIS A 29 5.41 -12.79 3.49
N GLU A 30 6.03 -12.24 2.45
CA GLU A 30 6.76 -10.97 2.54
C GLU A 30 5.85 -9.82 2.96
N VAL A 31 4.62 -9.79 2.44
CA VAL A 31 3.72 -8.70 2.81
C VAL A 31 3.11 -8.88 4.20
N ASN A 32 2.88 -10.12 4.66
CA ASN A 32 2.55 -10.35 6.06
C ASN A 32 3.70 -9.90 6.99
N ALA A 33 4.96 -10.10 6.60
CA ALA A 33 6.10 -9.58 7.34
C ALA A 33 6.12 -8.04 7.35
N LEU A 34 5.84 -7.40 6.21
CA LEU A 34 5.73 -5.94 6.11
C LEU A 34 4.59 -5.40 7.00
N ARG A 35 3.42 -6.06 7.00
CA ARG A 35 2.28 -5.71 7.86
C ARG A 35 2.67 -5.71 9.33
N LEU A 36 3.35 -6.75 9.80
CA LEU A 36 3.82 -6.85 11.20
C LEU A 36 4.76 -5.69 11.57
N VAL A 37 5.67 -5.33 10.67
CA VAL A 37 6.59 -4.19 10.89
C VAL A 37 5.82 -2.87 10.95
N LEU A 38 4.86 -2.67 10.05
CA LEU A 38 4.04 -1.44 10.01
C LEU A 38 3.13 -1.31 11.23
N GLU A 39 2.52 -2.41 11.71
CA GLU A 39 1.72 -2.41 12.94
C GLU A 39 2.57 -2.06 14.18
N SER A 40 3.81 -2.56 14.23
CA SER A 40 4.79 -2.22 15.27
C SER A 40 5.19 -0.74 15.19
N LEU A 41 5.51 -0.23 14.01
CA LEU A 41 5.83 1.18 13.79
C LEU A 41 4.66 2.10 14.11
N LYS A 42 3.43 1.73 13.76
CA LYS A 42 2.22 2.47 14.12
C LYS A 42 2.08 2.63 15.63
N SER A 43 2.30 1.53 16.37
CA SER A 43 2.26 1.53 17.83
C SER A 43 3.38 2.39 18.43
N PHE A 44 4.60 2.27 17.90
CA PHE A 44 5.74 3.11 18.31
C PHE A 44 5.48 4.61 18.07
N LEU A 45 4.92 4.96 16.91
CA LEU A 45 4.60 6.34 16.57
C LEU A 45 3.46 6.90 17.42
N ARG A 46 2.48 6.07 17.79
CA ARG A 46 1.44 6.43 18.76
C ARG A 46 2.04 6.77 20.13
N ASP A 47 2.97 5.94 20.60
CA ASP A 47 3.69 6.17 21.84
C ASP A 47 4.59 7.41 21.74
N ALA A 48 5.23 7.66 20.60
CA ALA A 48 6.03 8.86 20.37
C ALA A 48 5.18 10.14 20.31
N ASP A 49 4.04 10.11 19.61
CA ASP A 49 3.09 11.22 19.52
C ASP A 49 2.52 11.57 20.91
N SER A 50 2.21 10.57 21.74
CA SER A 50 1.72 10.79 23.12
C SER A 50 2.78 11.33 24.08
N ARG A 51 4.07 11.14 23.78
CA ARG A 51 5.20 11.68 24.55
C ARG A 51 5.64 13.07 24.07
N GLN A 52 5.31 13.44 22.83
CA GLN A 52 5.54 14.78 22.29
C GLN A 52 4.64 15.85 22.93
N SER A 53 3.53 15.48 23.57
CA SER A 53 2.72 16.42 24.36
C SER A 53 3.34 16.82 25.70
N GLU A 54 4.45 16.20 26.11
CA GLU A 54 5.19 16.51 27.33
C GLU A 54 6.46 17.32 26.99
N ASP A 55 6.28 18.64 26.85
CA ASP A 55 7.23 19.75 27.09
C ASP A 55 8.67 19.77 26.48
N ALA A 56 9.05 18.92 25.51
CA ALA A 56 10.29 19.17 24.75
C ALA A 56 10.28 18.60 23.31
N PRO A 57 10.64 19.40 22.28
CA PRO A 57 10.82 18.90 20.92
C PRO A 57 12.03 17.96 20.87
N ASN A 58 11.75 16.66 20.72
CA ASN A 58 12.78 15.65 20.58
C ASN A 58 13.15 15.50 19.09
N GLN A 59 14.22 16.18 18.66
CA GLN A 59 14.71 16.16 17.27
C GLN A 59 14.93 14.75 16.70
N ALA A 60 15.28 13.77 17.55
CA ALA A 60 15.42 12.37 17.12
C ALA A 60 14.06 11.75 16.75
N VAL A 61 13.00 12.11 17.45
CA VAL A 61 11.62 11.70 17.14
C VAL A 61 11.15 12.37 15.85
N GLU A 62 11.40 13.66 15.67
CA GLU A 62 11.06 14.36 14.42
C GLU A 62 11.79 13.75 13.21
N THR A 63 13.08 13.45 13.36
CA THR A 63 13.86 12.80 12.30
C THR A 63 13.34 11.41 11.98
N SER A 64 12.99 10.62 13.01
CA SER A 64 12.46 9.27 12.83
C SER A 64 11.07 9.30 12.17
N VAL A 65 10.21 10.24 12.57
CA VAL A 65 8.90 10.48 11.96
C VAL A 65 9.05 10.81 10.47
N GLU A 66 9.97 11.70 10.12
CA GLU A 66 10.19 12.09 8.73
C GLU A 66 10.75 10.93 7.89
N GLN A 67 11.65 10.13 8.45
CA GLN A 67 12.16 8.93 7.77
C GLN A 67 11.07 7.89 7.52
N VAL A 68 10.21 7.62 8.52
CA VAL A 68 9.09 6.69 8.36
C VAL A 68 8.11 7.21 7.32
N ARG A 69 7.79 8.50 7.36
CA ARG A 69 6.91 9.14 6.36
C ARG A 69 7.46 8.96 4.95
N ARG A 70 8.73 9.27 4.72
CA ARG A 70 9.36 9.12 3.42
C ARG A 70 9.34 7.67 2.95
N SER A 71 9.70 6.74 3.83
CA SER A 71 9.69 5.31 3.50
C SER A 71 8.29 4.79 3.17
N ALA A 72 7.25 5.33 3.79
CA ALA A 72 5.86 4.97 3.50
C ALA A 72 5.46 5.45 2.10
N PHE A 73 5.79 6.69 1.73
CA PHE A 73 5.52 7.22 0.39
C PHE A 73 6.29 6.46 -0.70
N ASP A 74 7.58 6.18 -0.47
CA ASP A 74 8.38 5.36 -1.41
C ASP A 74 7.75 3.96 -1.60
N SER A 75 7.13 3.40 -0.55
CA SER A 75 6.43 2.11 -0.63
C SER A 75 5.08 2.20 -1.33
N GLU A 76 4.35 3.30 -1.14
CA GLU A 76 3.07 3.58 -1.82
C GLU A 76 3.29 3.69 -3.33
N ASP A 77 4.30 4.43 -3.77
CA ASP A 77 4.65 4.58 -5.19
C ASP A 77 4.93 3.21 -5.86
N ILE A 78 5.65 2.32 -5.17
CA ILE A 78 5.95 0.97 -5.68
C ILE A 78 4.68 0.11 -5.77
N ILE A 79 3.77 0.22 -4.80
CA ILE A 79 2.50 -0.52 -4.78
C ILE A 79 1.58 0.00 -5.89
N ASP A 80 1.47 1.31 -6.05
CA ASP A 80 0.69 1.94 -7.11
C ASP A 80 1.23 1.57 -8.50
N GLU A 81 2.56 1.57 -8.68
CA GLU A 81 3.20 1.11 -9.91
C GLU A 81 2.87 -0.37 -10.20
N PHE A 82 2.90 -1.23 -9.19
CA PHE A 82 2.52 -2.64 -9.32
C PHE A 82 1.05 -2.79 -9.74
N ILE A 83 0.14 -2.02 -9.13
CA ILE A 83 -1.29 -2.05 -9.49
C ILE A 83 -1.51 -1.50 -10.91
N LEU A 84 -0.81 -0.45 -11.32
CA LEU A 84 -0.92 0.09 -12.69
C LEU A 84 -0.45 -0.92 -13.74
N HIS A 85 0.65 -1.61 -13.48
CA HIS A 85 1.23 -2.55 -14.45
C HIS A 85 0.56 -3.92 -14.45
N PHE A 86 0.04 -4.39 -13.31
CA PHE A 86 -0.50 -5.74 -13.15
C PHE A 86 -2.00 -5.80 -12.82
N GLY A 87 -2.59 -4.70 -12.33
CA GLY A 87 -4.03 -4.57 -12.04
C GLY A 87 -4.90 -4.24 -13.26
N GLY A 88 -4.29 -3.92 -14.40
CA GLY A 88 -4.98 -3.69 -15.67
C GLY A 88 -5.61 -4.92 -16.34
N LEU A 89 -5.41 -6.14 -15.81
CA LEU A 89 -6.00 -7.36 -16.39
C LEU A 89 -7.48 -7.59 -16.03
N ASN A 90 -8.07 -6.73 -15.19
CA ASN A 90 -9.48 -6.86 -14.78
C ASN A 90 -10.40 -5.76 -15.34
N GLY A 91 -9.88 -4.88 -16.20
CA GLY A 91 -10.66 -3.85 -16.91
C GLY A 91 -11.19 -4.35 -18.25
N THR A 92 -12.38 -4.95 -18.24
CA THR A 92 -13.20 -5.18 -19.44
C THR A 92 -13.27 -3.92 -20.32
N GLY A 93 -12.74 -3.99 -21.53
CA GLY A 93 -12.62 -2.79 -22.38
C GLY A 93 -12.05 -3.02 -23.78
N LEU A 94 -12.36 -4.13 -24.43
CA LEU A 94 -12.32 -4.19 -25.91
C LEU A 94 -13.76 -4.25 -26.41
N SER A 95 -14.32 -3.06 -26.59
CA SER A 95 -15.59 -2.83 -27.26
C SER A 95 -15.42 -3.06 -28.76
N ALA A 96 -16.31 -3.89 -29.30
CA ALA A 96 -16.95 -3.75 -30.61
C ALA A 96 -16.07 -3.33 -31.81
N GLU A 97 -15.64 -4.31 -32.59
CA GLU A 97 -15.91 -4.25 -34.03
C GLU A 97 -16.82 -5.42 -34.41
N GLY A 98 -18.11 -5.13 -34.42
CA GLY A 98 -19.02 -5.85 -35.29
C GLY A 98 -18.82 -5.32 -36.71
N LEU A 99 -18.26 -6.14 -37.59
CA LEU A 99 -18.67 -6.12 -38.99
C LEU A 99 -19.12 -7.53 -39.39
N SER A 100 -20.39 -7.74 -39.13
CA SER A 100 -21.35 -8.52 -39.89
C SER A 100 -20.89 -9.07 -41.25
N VAL A 101 -21.11 -10.38 -41.38
CA VAL A 101 -22.02 -10.99 -42.39
C VAL A 101 -21.42 -11.44 -43.72
N GLU A 102 -21.85 -12.66 -44.09
CA GLU A 102 -21.91 -13.27 -45.43
C GLU A 102 -20.57 -13.73 -46.03
N ARG A 103 -20.44 -14.90 -46.67
CA ARG A 103 -21.33 -16.01 -47.04
C ARG A 103 -20.43 -17.03 -47.75
N ALA A 104 -20.86 -18.29 -47.80
CA ALA A 104 -20.59 -19.26 -48.89
C ALA A 104 -19.10 -19.56 -49.22
N SER A 105 -18.62 -20.78 -49.31
CA SER A 105 -19.17 -22.09 -49.67
C SER A 105 -18.15 -23.16 -49.31
#